data_AF-A0A381TPH8-F1
#
_entry.id   AF-A0A381TPH8-F1
#
_cell.length_a   1.000
_cell.length_b   1.000
_cell.length_c   1.000
_cell.angle_alpha   90.00
_cell.angle_beta   90.00
_cell.angle_gamma   90.00
#
_symmetry.space_group_name_H-M   'P 1'
#
loop_
_entity.id
_entity.type
_entity.pdbx_description
1 polymer ?
#
loop_
_entity_poly.entity_id
_entity_poly.type
_entity_poly.pdbx_seq_one_letter_code
_entity_poly.pdbx_strand_id
1 'polypeptide(L)'
;MLPERIALALSAMLGWFAREALRIRRVDVDRHLTMAFPMSEQSWRVRVARGSYCHIVREAAMTLRLSNMGSEEVMKRTTMEGFEDLRRIVEQGQGVVLISGHLGNWEIGGAALAARGIPMDVITHLQRNPFFEEYLAETRERLGLNVIVKNEAFRLVPTSLASGRAVTFVADQNLQRRGVFVDFFGHLAATAKGPALFALRGSTPVFFGFALRLPGWPSR
;
A
#
# COMPACT_ATOMS: atom_id res chain seq x y z
N MET A 1 -20.24 12.49 2.96
CA MET A 1 -19.73 11.54 1.94
C MET A 1 -20.87 10.73 1.36
N LEU A 2 -20.76 10.25 0.11
CA LEU A 2 -21.74 9.33 -0.49
C LEU A 2 -21.87 8.02 0.32
N PRO A 3 -23.04 7.36 0.34
CA PRO A 3 -23.19 6.01 0.91
C PRO A 3 -22.18 5.02 0.32
N GLU A 4 -21.63 4.12 1.12
CA GLU A 4 -20.55 3.22 0.69
C GLU A 4 -20.97 2.36 -0.50
N ARG A 5 -22.18 1.80 -0.47
CA ARG A 5 -22.73 1.01 -1.58
C ARG A 5 -22.71 1.78 -2.90
N ILE A 6 -23.05 3.07 -2.87
CA ILE A 6 -23.06 3.93 -4.04
C ILE A 6 -21.62 4.21 -4.50
N ALA A 7 -20.71 4.52 -3.57
CA ALA A 7 -19.29 4.70 -3.89
C ALA A 7 -18.67 3.45 -4.54
N LEU A 8 -19.01 2.26 -4.05
CA LEU A 8 -18.54 0.98 -4.62
C LEU A 8 -19.13 0.73 -6.01
N ALA A 9 -20.43 0.98 -6.22
CA ALA A 9 -21.07 0.83 -7.53
C ALA A 9 -20.47 1.81 -8.56
N LEU A 10 -20.28 3.08 -8.17
CA LEU A 10 -19.63 4.09 -9.00
C LEU A 10 -18.18 3.69 -9.32
N SER A 11 -17.46 3.08 -8.38
CA SER A 11 -16.08 2.64 -8.61
C SER A 11 -15.98 1.59 -9.72
N ALA A 12 -16.94 0.66 -9.80
CA ALA A 12 -17.00 -0.33 -10.88
C ALA A 12 -17.26 0.34 -12.23
N MET A 13 -18.21 1.29 -12.29
CA MET A 13 -18.54 2.04 -13.50
C MET A 13 -17.36 2.90 -13.98
N LEU A 14 -16.71 3.62 -13.06
CA LEU A 14 -15.55 4.46 -13.36
C LEU A 14 -14.33 3.64 -13.77
N GLY A 15 -14.07 2.50 -13.12
CA GLY A 15 -13.01 1.58 -13.51
C GLY A 15 -13.22 1.02 -14.92
N TRP A 16 -14.45 0.61 -15.23
CA TRP A 16 -14.82 0.20 -16.59
C TRP A 16 -14.60 1.32 -17.61
N PHE A 17 -15.08 2.54 -17.31
CA PHE A 17 -14.94 3.70 -18.20
C PHE A 17 -13.47 4.08 -18.43
N ALA A 18 -12.65 4.11 -17.37
CA ALA A 18 -11.22 4.38 -17.44
C ALA A 18 -10.48 3.41 -18.37
N ARG A 19 -10.89 2.13 -18.40
CA ARG A 19 -10.30 1.11 -19.27
C ARG A 19 -10.85 1.14 -20.70
N GLU A 20 -12.18 1.10 -20.86
CA GLU A 20 -12.79 0.85 -22.17
C GLU A 20 -12.91 2.14 -23.01
N ALA A 21 -13.33 3.24 -22.38
CA ALA A 21 -13.53 4.51 -23.06
C ALA A 21 -12.22 5.32 -23.11
N LEU A 22 -11.61 5.57 -21.95
CA LEU A 22 -10.41 6.43 -21.85
C LEU A 22 -9.10 5.68 -22.14
N ARG A 23 -9.11 4.35 -22.08
CA ARG A 23 -7.96 3.47 -22.37
C ARG A 23 -6.69 3.84 -21.58
N ILE A 24 -6.85 4.36 -20.36
CA ILE A 24 -5.74 4.88 -19.53
C ILE A 24 -4.72 3.75 -19.30
N ARG A 25 -3.51 3.88 -19.86
CA ARG A 25 -2.41 2.90 -19.72
C ARG A 25 -2.79 1.45 -20.07
N ARG A 26 -3.82 1.23 -20.91
CA ARG A 26 -4.30 -0.11 -21.25
C ARG A 26 -3.19 -1.00 -21.82
N VAL A 27 -2.35 -0.45 -22.69
CA VAL A 27 -1.22 -1.17 -23.30
C VAL A 27 -0.23 -1.66 -22.25
N ASP A 28 0.11 -0.81 -21.27
CA ASP A 28 1.04 -1.19 -20.20
C ASP A 28 0.44 -2.28 -19.31
N VAL A 29 -0.84 -2.17 -18.94
CA VAL A 29 -1.53 -3.18 -18.11
C VAL A 29 -1.59 -4.53 -18.82
N ASP A 30 -2.03 -4.56 -20.08
CA ASP A 30 -2.13 -5.80 -20.86
C ASP A 30 -0.73 -6.43 -21.08
N ARG A 31 0.31 -5.60 -21.30
CA ARG A 31 1.71 -6.05 -21.40
C ARG A 31 2.22 -6.64 -20.09
N HIS A 32 2.03 -5.95 -18.95
CA HIS A 32 2.48 -6.45 -17.65
C HIS A 32 1.82 -7.77 -17.28
N LEU A 33 0.52 -7.93 -17.57
CA LEU A 33 -0.18 -9.20 -17.34
C LEU A 33 0.34 -10.33 -18.24
N THR A 34 0.74 -10.02 -19.48
CA THR A 34 1.33 -11.01 -20.39
C THR A 34 2.72 -11.43 -19.91
N MET A 35 3.54 -10.49 -19.44
CA MET A 35 4.87 -10.78 -18.88
C MET A 35 4.78 -11.58 -17.57
N ALA A 36 3.91 -11.16 -16.66
CA ALA A 36 3.77 -11.81 -15.35
C ALA A 36 3.07 -13.17 -15.42
N PHE A 37 2.13 -13.34 -16.36
CA PHE A 37 1.31 -14.54 -16.48
C PHE A 37 1.26 -15.04 -17.94
N PRO A 38 2.40 -15.49 -18.50
CA PRO A 38 2.50 -15.86 -19.91
C PRO A 38 1.65 -17.09 -20.24
N MET A 39 1.51 -18.03 -19.29
CA MET A 39 0.76 -19.28 -19.46
C MET A 39 -0.75 -19.12 -19.28
N SER A 40 -1.24 -17.96 -18.83
CA SER A 40 -2.68 -17.75 -18.64
C SER A 40 -3.41 -17.54 -19.96
N GLU A 41 -4.70 -17.85 -19.98
CA GLU A 41 -5.55 -17.57 -21.14
C GLU A 41 -5.70 -16.07 -21.39
N GLN A 42 -5.88 -15.69 -22.66
CA GLN A 42 -6.19 -14.31 -23.02
C GLN A 42 -7.51 -13.84 -22.39
N SER A 43 -8.51 -14.73 -22.31
CA SER A 43 -9.80 -14.44 -21.69
C SER A 43 -9.62 -14.05 -20.22
N TRP A 44 -8.74 -14.75 -19.51
CA TRP A 44 -8.42 -14.50 -18.10
C TRP A 44 -7.69 -13.18 -17.93
N ARG A 45 -6.65 -12.89 -18.74
CA ARG A 45 -5.91 -11.63 -18.66
C ARG A 45 -6.82 -10.41 -18.87
N VAL A 46 -7.76 -10.49 -19.82
CA VAL A 46 -8.74 -9.42 -20.04
C VAL A 46 -9.66 -9.23 -18.83
N ARG A 47 -10.13 -10.32 -18.21
CA ARG A 47 -10.94 -10.26 -16.98
C ARG A 47 -10.16 -9.64 -15.82
N VAL A 48 -8.92 -10.07 -15.61
CA VAL A 48 -8.05 -9.54 -14.55
C VAL A 48 -7.70 -8.07 -14.78
N ALA A 49 -7.39 -7.68 -16.01
CA ALA A 49 -7.16 -6.29 -16.38
C ALA A 49 -8.37 -5.43 -15.99
N ARG A 50 -9.58 -5.80 -16.44
CA ARG A 50 -10.83 -5.11 -16.07
C ARG A 50 -11.02 -5.04 -14.55
N GLY A 51 -10.81 -6.16 -13.86
CA GLY A 51 -10.87 -6.23 -12.40
C GLY A 51 -9.91 -5.27 -11.71
N SER A 52 -8.68 -5.11 -12.23
CA SER A 52 -7.66 -4.21 -11.69
C SER A 52 -8.07 -2.73 -11.77
N TYR A 53 -8.70 -2.28 -12.86
CA TYR A 53 -9.22 -0.91 -12.95
C TYR A 53 -10.35 -0.66 -11.95
N CYS A 54 -11.31 -1.58 -11.84
CA CYS A 54 -12.37 -1.47 -10.84
C CYS A 54 -11.81 -1.50 -9.41
N HIS A 55 -10.78 -2.31 -9.18
CA HIS A 55 -10.08 -2.42 -7.91
C HIS A 55 -9.44 -1.09 -7.52
N ILE A 56 -8.59 -0.49 -8.36
CA ILE A 56 -7.85 0.72 -7.96
C ILE A 56 -8.78 1.91 -7.69
N VAL A 57 -9.87 2.05 -8.46
CA VAL A 57 -10.86 3.11 -8.22
C VAL A 57 -11.59 2.88 -6.90
N ARG A 58 -11.95 1.63 -6.60
CA ARG A 58 -12.57 1.26 -5.33
C ARG A 58 -11.64 1.55 -4.15
N GLU A 59 -10.37 1.18 -4.25
CA GLU A 59 -9.42 1.43 -3.17
C GLU A 59 -9.16 2.91 -2.98
N ALA A 60 -9.11 3.70 -4.05
CA ALA A 60 -9.07 5.17 -3.95
C ALA A 60 -10.31 5.73 -3.23
N ALA A 61 -11.51 5.24 -3.56
CA ALA A 61 -12.73 5.65 -2.87
C ALA A 61 -12.70 5.28 -1.37
N MET A 62 -12.15 4.12 -1.01
CA MET A 62 -12.01 3.71 0.39
C MET A 62 -10.94 4.51 1.14
N THR A 63 -9.81 4.81 0.51
CA THR A 63 -8.80 5.72 1.05
C THR A 63 -9.40 7.11 1.30
N LEU A 64 -10.24 7.62 0.40
CA LEU A 64 -10.95 8.88 0.61
C LEU A 64 -11.94 8.84 1.79
N ARG A 65 -12.47 7.67 2.13
CA ARG A 65 -13.36 7.50 3.30
C ARG A 65 -12.58 7.34 4.60
N LEU A 66 -11.33 6.92 4.53
CA LEU A 66 -10.46 6.71 5.69
C LEU A 66 -10.33 7.98 6.53
N SER A 67 -10.37 9.16 5.90
CA SER A 67 -10.36 10.43 6.62
C SER A 67 -11.57 10.67 7.54
N ASN A 68 -12.65 9.91 7.39
CA ASN A 68 -13.82 10.03 8.26
C ASN A 68 -13.95 8.84 9.22
N MET A 69 -12.92 7.99 9.30
CA MET A 69 -12.88 6.83 10.20
C MET A 69 -11.92 7.11 11.35
N GLY A 70 -12.37 6.85 12.58
CA GLY A 70 -11.49 6.76 13.75
C GLY A 70 -10.88 5.37 13.88
N SER A 71 -9.89 5.22 14.76
CA SER A 71 -9.18 3.95 15.00
C SER A 71 -10.11 2.78 15.32
N GLU A 72 -11.18 3.01 16.10
CA GLU A 72 -12.16 1.96 16.45
C GLU A 72 -12.88 1.42 15.21
N GLU A 73 -13.31 2.30 14.30
CA GLU A 73 -14.00 1.89 13.07
C GLU A 73 -13.05 1.17 12.10
N VAL A 74 -11.79 1.64 12.00
CA VAL A 74 -10.76 0.96 11.21
C VAL A 74 -10.53 -0.45 11.75
N MET A 75 -10.40 -0.62 13.07
CA MET A 75 -10.25 -1.95 13.69
C MET A 75 -11.44 -2.85 13.43
N LYS A 76 -12.68 -2.35 13.57
CA LYS A 76 -13.91 -3.14 13.30
C LYS A 76 -14.01 -3.62 11.85
N ARG A 77 -13.46 -2.86 10.90
CA ARG A 77 -13.51 -3.15 9.46
C ARG A 77 -12.34 -3.98 8.94
N THR A 78 -11.36 -4.27 9.78
CA THR A 78 -10.13 -4.95 9.36
C THR A 78 -9.86 -6.15 10.25
N THR A 79 -9.44 -7.24 9.64
CA THR A 79 -8.81 -8.37 10.33
C THR A 79 -7.34 -8.40 9.96
N MET A 80 -6.51 -8.98 10.82
CA MET A 80 -5.07 -9.04 10.59
C MET A 80 -4.56 -10.42 10.98
N GLU A 81 -3.94 -11.09 10.03
CA GLU A 81 -3.29 -12.38 10.22
C GLU A 81 -1.79 -12.16 10.46
N GLY A 82 -1.20 -12.88 11.42
CA GLY A 82 0.22 -12.74 11.77
C GLY A 82 0.57 -11.45 12.51
N PHE A 83 -0.42 -10.77 13.11
CA PHE A 83 -0.22 -9.52 13.84
C PHE A 83 0.57 -9.73 15.15
N GLU A 84 0.41 -10.88 15.77
CA GLU A 84 0.91 -11.18 17.11
C GLU A 84 2.44 -11.14 17.18
N ASP A 85 3.13 -11.64 16.15
CA ASP A 85 4.59 -11.59 16.08
C ASP A 85 5.12 -10.17 15.89
N LEU A 86 4.46 -9.38 15.03
CA LEU A 86 4.79 -7.97 14.86
C LEU A 86 4.59 -7.21 16.16
N ARG A 87 3.42 -7.37 16.78
CA ARG A 87 3.06 -6.71 18.05
C ARG A 87 4.07 -7.03 19.14
N ARG A 88 4.44 -8.30 19.32
CA ARG A 88 5.40 -8.75 20.32
C ARG A 88 6.77 -8.06 20.18
N ILE A 89 7.29 -7.94 18.95
CA ILE A 89 8.59 -7.30 18.70
C ILE A 89 8.53 -5.80 19.00
N VAL A 90 7.45 -5.16 18.55
CA VAL A 90 7.24 -3.72 18.77
C VAL A 90 7.04 -3.41 20.26
N GLU A 91 6.29 -4.23 21.00
CA GLU A 91 6.09 -4.09 22.46
C GLU A 91 7.40 -4.25 23.25
N GLN A 92 8.40 -4.94 22.69
CA GLN A 92 9.75 -5.03 23.26
C GLN A 92 10.62 -3.80 22.96
N GLY A 93 10.06 -2.78 22.30
CA GLY A 93 10.78 -1.56 21.92
C GLY A 93 11.72 -1.76 20.73
N GLN A 94 11.60 -2.86 20.00
CA GLN A 94 12.42 -3.15 18.83
C GLN A 94 11.77 -2.60 17.56
N GLY A 95 12.50 -1.79 16.80
CA GLY A 95 12.04 -1.29 15.51
C GLY A 95 11.85 -2.40 14.49
N VAL A 96 11.02 -2.14 13.48
CA VAL A 96 10.68 -3.13 12.45
C VAL A 96 10.70 -2.49 11.07
N VAL A 97 11.28 -3.18 10.09
CA VAL A 97 11.11 -2.83 8.67
C VAL A 97 9.88 -3.56 8.13
N LEU A 98 8.86 -2.82 7.76
CA LEU A 98 7.67 -3.35 7.10
C LEU A 98 7.77 -3.15 5.59
N ILE A 99 7.56 -4.21 4.82
CA ILE A 99 7.57 -4.17 3.36
C ILE A 99 6.17 -4.47 2.84
N SER A 100 5.70 -3.65 1.91
CA SER A 100 4.45 -3.86 1.18
C SER A 100 4.64 -3.54 -0.31
N GLY A 101 3.58 -3.73 -1.08
CA GLY A 101 3.50 -3.32 -2.48
C GLY A 101 2.22 -2.53 -2.74
N HIS A 102 2.09 -1.95 -3.93
CA HIS A 102 0.85 -1.30 -4.39
C HIS A 102 -0.21 -2.37 -4.73
N LEU A 103 -0.57 -3.18 -3.74
CA LEU A 103 -1.49 -4.31 -3.81
C LEU A 103 -2.58 -4.15 -2.74
N GLY A 104 -3.84 -4.23 -3.16
CA GLY A 104 -4.93 -3.97 -2.24
C GLY A 104 -4.97 -2.50 -1.81
N ASN A 105 -5.27 -2.26 -0.54
CA ASN A 105 -5.32 -0.91 0.03
C ASN A 105 -4.27 -0.71 1.12
N TRP A 106 -3.06 -0.37 0.70
CA TRP A 106 -1.93 -0.18 1.61
C TRP A 106 -2.16 0.97 2.61
N GLU A 107 -2.95 2.00 2.26
CA GLU A 107 -3.31 3.08 3.21
C GLU A 107 -4.17 2.54 4.36
N ILE A 108 -5.17 1.69 4.05
CA ILE A 108 -5.96 1.02 5.09
C ILE A 108 -5.10 0.05 5.89
N GLY A 109 -4.16 -0.66 5.25
CA GLY A 109 -3.22 -1.54 5.96
C GLY A 109 -2.38 -0.80 7.00
N GLY A 110 -1.80 0.34 6.62
CA GLY A 110 -1.06 1.21 7.54
C GLY A 110 -1.94 1.75 8.67
N ALA A 111 -3.15 2.23 8.33
CA ALA A 111 -4.12 2.67 9.32
C ALA A 111 -4.56 1.56 10.29
N ALA A 112 -4.71 0.33 9.80
CA ALA A 112 -5.11 -0.81 10.62
C ALA A 112 -4.04 -1.21 11.63
N LEU A 113 -2.76 -1.05 11.29
CA LEU A 113 -1.62 -1.23 12.20
C LEU A 113 -1.57 -0.11 13.24
N ALA A 114 -1.65 1.14 12.80
CA ALA A 114 -1.62 2.30 13.69
C ALA A 114 -2.81 2.31 14.67
N ALA A 115 -4.01 1.97 14.19
CA ALA A 115 -5.22 1.84 15.01
C ALA A 115 -5.10 0.75 16.09
N ARG A 116 -4.24 -0.26 15.88
CA ARG A 116 -3.92 -1.33 16.85
C ARG A 116 -2.71 -1.01 17.74
N GLY A 117 -2.26 0.25 17.74
CA GLY A 117 -1.20 0.74 18.62
C GLY A 117 0.22 0.53 18.12
N ILE A 118 0.42 0.11 16.87
CA ILE A 118 1.77 0.05 16.29
C ILE A 118 2.23 1.47 15.97
N PRO A 119 3.36 1.95 16.51
CA PRO A 119 3.94 3.23 16.14
C PRO A 119 4.53 3.13 14.73
N MET A 120 3.86 3.77 13.77
CA MET A 120 4.13 3.61 12.34
C MET A 120 4.74 4.86 11.72
N ASP A 121 5.79 4.68 10.92
CA ASP A 121 6.29 5.68 9.98
C ASP A 121 6.15 5.15 8.55
N VAL A 122 5.59 5.97 7.66
CA VAL A 122 5.41 5.62 6.24
C VAL A 122 6.31 6.46 5.37
N ILE A 123 7.04 5.80 4.47
CA ILE A 123 7.91 6.51 3.52
C ILE A 123 7.12 6.81 2.26
N THR A 124 6.99 8.09 1.92
CA THR A 124 6.25 8.53 0.74
C THR A 124 7.05 9.52 -0.10
N HIS A 125 6.68 9.62 -1.37
CA HIS A 125 6.95 10.81 -2.16
C HIS A 125 5.80 11.81 -1.99
N LEU A 126 6.12 13.09 -2.07
CA LEU A 126 5.10 14.14 -2.12
C LEU A 126 4.28 13.99 -3.40
N GLN A 127 2.96 14.02 -3.24
CA GLN A 127 2.03 14.01 -4.37
C GLN A 127 2.13 15.35 -5.12
N ARG A 128 1.92 15.31 -6.44
CA ARG A 128 1.98 16.52 -7.29
C ARG A 128 0.84 17.49 -7.03
N ASN A 129 -0.31 16.97 -6.59
CA ASN A 129 -1.49 17.78 -6.27
C ASN A 129 -1.40 18.18 -4.78
N PRO A 130 -1.24 19.48 -4.46
CA PRO A 130 -1.06 19.93 -3.09
C PRO A 130 -2.27 19.64 -2.20
N PHE A 131 -3.50 19.77 -2.73
CA PHE A 131 -4.72 19.48 -1.97
C PHE A 131 -4.83 18.01 -1.60
N PHE A 132 -4.38 17.12 -2.50
CA PHE A 132 -4.38 15.68 -2.22
C PHE A 132 -3.25 15.27 -1.28
N GLU A 133 -2.09 15.94 -1.36
CA GLU A 133 -0.99 15.75 -0.41
C GLU A 133 -1.41 16.15 1.00
N GLU A 134 -1.99 17.34 1.17
CA GLU A 134 -2.50 17.86 2.43
C GLU A 134 -3.56 16.91 3.02
N TYR A 135 -4.54 16.52 2.21
CA TYR A 135 -5.55 15.54 2.60
C TYR A 135 -4.95 14.21 3.13
N LEU A 136 -3.95 13.67 2.44
CA LEU A 136 -3.29 12.43 2.86
C LEU A 136 -2.47 12.63 4.13
N ALA A 137 -1.75 13.73 4.25
CA ALA A 137 -0.96 14.05 5.44
C ALA A 137 -1.84 14.17 6.69
N GLU A 138 -2.92 14.96 6.63
CA GLU A 138 -3.89 15.11 7.72
C GLU A 138 -4.54 13.77 8.10
N THR A 139 -4.87 12.96 7.09
CA THR A 139 -5.49 11.66 7.33
C THR A 139 -4.55 10.71 8.05
N ARG A 140 -3.29 10.68 7.64
CA ARG A 140 -2.25 9.84 8.26
C ARG A 140 -1.94 10.30 9.68
N GLU A 141 -1.79 11.61 9.90
CA GLU A 141 -1.53 12.18 11.22
C GLU A 141 -2.67 11.86 12.20
N ARG A 142 -3.93 12.08 11.82
CA ARG A 142 -5.09 11.76 12.66
C ARG A 142 -5.15 10.27 13.04
N LEU A 143 -4.66 9.39 12.17
CA LEU A 143 -4.61 7.95 12.40
C LEU A 143 -3.33 7.49 13.12
N GLY A 144 -2.45 8.42 13.50
CA GLY A 144 -1.23 8.14 14.27
C GLY A 144 -0.05 7.65 13.43
N LEU A 145 -0.07 7.86 12.11
CA LEU A 145 1.06 7.58 11.23
C LEU A 145 1.91 8.83 11.06
N ASN A 146 3.23 8.70 11.23
CA ASN A 146 4.14 9.77 10.79
C ASN A 146 4.57 9.55 9.35
N VAL A 147 4.78 10.65 8.63
CA VAL A 147 5.23 10.63 7.25
C VAL A 147 6.72 10.96 7.19
N ILE A 148 7.50 10.08 6.57
CA ILE A 148 8.90 10.33 6.23
C ILE A 148 8.96 10.59 4.72
N VAL A 149 9.34 11.80 4.33
CA VAL A 149 9.57 12.11 2.91
C VAL A 149 10.78 11.30 2.42
N LYS A 150 10.64 10.64 1.27
CA LYS A 150 11.66 9.70 0.74
C LYS A 150 13.08 10.26 0.73
N ASN A 151 13.24 11.55 0.44
CA ASN A 151 14.54 12.23 0.36
C ASN A 151 15.24 12.29 1.73
N GLU A 152 14.47 12.25 2.80
CA GLU A 152 14.94 12.27 4.19
C GLU A 152 15.06 10.87 4.80
N ALA A 153 14.59 9.84 4.10
CA ALA A 153 14.54 8.47 4.63
C ALA A 153 15.92 7.98 5.10
N PHE A 154 17.00 8.32 4.39
CA PHE A 154 18.35 7.95 4.81
C PHE A 154 18.75 8.51 6.19
N ARG A 155 18.23 9.69 6.54
CA ARG A 155 18.52 10.39 7.79
C ARG A 155 17.56 9.96 8.90
N LEU A 156 16.27 9.83 8.61
CA LEU A 156 15.22 9.67 9.62
C LEU A 156 14.90 8.20 9.96
N VAL A 157 15.03 7.28 9.00
CA VAL A 157 14.70 5.87 9.22
C VAL A 157 15.56 5.22 10.32
N PRO A 158 16.90 5.42 10.38
CA PRO A 158 17.70 4.84 11.45
C PRO A 158 17.25 5.28 12.85
N THR A 159 16.95 6.57 13.02
CA THR A 159 16.42 7.12 14.28
C THR A 159 15.06 6.53 14.63
N SER A 160 14.18 6.41 13.64
CA SER A 160 12.86 5.81 13.82
C SER A 160 12.95 4.36 14.29
N LEU A 161 13.72 3.53 13.59
CA LEU A 161 13.94 2.13 13.95
C LEU A 161 14.59 2.00 15.35
N ALA A 162 15.57 2.84 15.67
CA ALA A 162 16.22 2.86 16.98
C ALA A 162 15.26 3.26 18.12
N SER A 163 14.19 3.99 17.81
CA SER A 163 13.13 4.36 18.77
C SER A 163 11.98 3.34 18.86
N GLY A 164 12.17 2.13 18.33
CA GLY A 164 11.18 1.05 18.43
C GLY A 164 10.01 1.16 17.46
N ARG A 165 10.10 2.04 16.45
CA ARG A 165 9.01 2.28 15.49
C ARG A 165 9.07 1.32 14.31
N ALA A 166 7.90 1.03 13.75
CA ALA A 166 7.76 0.28 12.51
C ALA A 166 7.83 1.23 11.31
N VAL A 167 8.79 1.02 10.41
CA VAL A 167 8.98 1.84 9.20
C VAL A 167 8.53 1.06 7.98
N THR A 168 7.52 1.58 7.27
CA THR A 168 6.91 0.92 6.11
C THR A 168 7.44 1.43 4.79
N PHE A 169 7.77 0.50 3.90
CA PHE A 169 8.19 0.73 2.53
C PHE A 169 7.21 0.06 1.56
N VAL A 170 6.62 0.85 0.66
CA VAL A 170 5.91 0.32 -0.52
C VAL A 170 6.92 0.25 -1.68
N ALA A 171 7.48 -0.94 -1.91
CA ALA A 171 8.79 -1.11 -2.54
C ALA A 171 8.80 -1.78 -3.93
N ASP A 172 7.66 -1.76 -4.63
CA ASP A 172 7.42 -2.48 -5.90
C ASP A 172 7.47 -1.59 -7.16
N GLN A 173 7.81 -0.30 -7.03
CA GLN A 173 7.98 0.59 -8.17
C GLN A 173 9.41 0.61 -8.73
N ASN A 174 9.52 0.73 -10.04
CA ASN A 174 10.78 0.74 -10.78
C ASN A 174 11.66 1.95 -10.42
N LEU A 175 12.85 1.71 -9.87
CA LEU A 175 13.84 2.75 -9.54
C LEU A 175 14.85 3.03 -10.67
N GLN A 176 14.68 2.41 -11.83
CA GLN A 176 15.56 2.54 -12.99
C GLN A 176 17.03 2.34 -12.58
N ARG A 177 17.92 3.25 -12.96
CA ARG A 177 19.38 3.16 -12.70
C ARG A 177 19.76 3.23 -11.21
N ARG A 178 18.82 3.53 -10.31
CA ARG A 178 19.08 3.66 -8.86
C ARG A 178 18.69 2.40 -8.07
N GLY A 179 18.02 1.44 -8.70
CA GLY A 179 17.60 0.19 -8.08
C GLY A 179 18.67 -0.89 -8.11
N VAL A 180 18.42 -1.97 -7.39
CA VAL A 180 19.15 -3.24 -7.53
C VAL A 180 18.31 -4.12 -8.45
N PHE A 181 18.94 -4.74 -9.45
CA PHE A 181 18.23 -5.63 -10.36
C PHE A 181 18.04 -6.98 -9.70
N VAL A 182 16.79 -7.40 -9.58
CA VAL A 182 16.40 -8.72 -9.05
C VAL A 182 15.33 -9.32 -9.96
N ASP A 183 15.26 -10.65 -9.97
CA ASP A 183 14.24 -11.34 -10.75
C ASP A 183 12.85 -11.11 -10.16
N PHE A 184 11.93 -10.64 -11.00
CA PHE A 184 10.51 -10.48 -10.69
C PHE A 184 9.69 -10.98 -11.87
N PHE A 185 8.92 -12.06 -11.66
CA PHE A 185 8.23 -12.79 -12.73
C PHE A 185 9.16 -13.23 -13.88
N GLY A 186 10.39 -13.66 -13.57
CA GLY A 186 11.35 -14.12 -14.58
C GLY A 186 11.98 -12.98 -15.40
N HIS A 187 11.79 -11.73 -15.01
CA HIS A 187 12.39 -10.56 -15.63
C HIS A 187 13.19 -9.75 -14.61
N LEU A 188 14.35 -9.24 -15.00
CA LEU A 188 15.12 -8.32 -14.17
C LEU A 188 14.36 -7.00 -13.98
N ALA A 189 14.03 -6.69 -12.73
CA ALA A 189 13.38 -5.45 -12.32
C ALA A 189 14.29 -4.66 -11.37
N ALA A 190 14.37 -3.34 -11.57
CA ALA A 190 15.14 -2.46 -10.69
C ALA A 190 14.32 -2.12 -9.44
N THR A 191 14.63 -2.78 -8.32
CA THR A 191 13.88 -2.69 -7.05
C THR A 191 14.56 -1.80 -6.02
N ALA A 192 13.80 -1.42 -4.99
CA ALA A 192 14.30 -0.58 -3.90
C ALA A 192 15.23 -1.36 -2.95
N LYS A 193 16.47 -0.90 -2.85
CA LYS A 193 17.46 -1.43 -1.88
C LYS A 193 17.26 -0.93 -0.45
N GLY A 194 16.49 0.15 -0.25
CA GLY A 194 16.30 0.81 1.04
C GLY A 194 15.92 -0.14 2.18
N PRO A 195 14.82 -0.91 2.06
CA PRO A 195 14.37 -1.82 3.10
C PRO A 195 15.47 -2.80 3.56
N ALA A 196 16.13 -3.46 2.59
CA ALA A 196 17.21 -4.41 2.88
C ALA A 196 18.43 -3.74 3.53
N LEU A 197 18.82 -2.55 3.07
CA LEU A 197 19.95 -1.83 3.65
C LEU A 197 19.70 -1.41 5.11
N PHE A 198 18.49 -0.94 5.44
CA PHE A 198 18.15 -0.59 6.82
C PHE A 198 18.07 -1.82 7.71
N ALA A 199 17.45 -2.90 7.23
CA ALA A 199 17.38 -4.17 7.95
C ALA A 199 18.77 -4.74 8.27
N LEU A 200 19.66 -4.81 7.28
CA LEU A 200 21.01 -5.34 7.45
C LEU A 200 21.87 -4.48 8.37
N ARG A 201 21.81 -3.15 8.23
CA ARG A 201 22.62 -2.23 9.07
C ARG A 201 22.14 -2.19 10.52
N GLY A 202 20.84 -2.24 10.74
CA GLY A 202 20.22 -2.16 12.06
C GLY A 202 19.99 -3.52 12.73
N SER A 203 20.35 -4.63 12.07
CA SER A 203 19.91 -5.99 12.47
C SER A 203 18.41 -6.04 12.79
N THR A 204 17.63 -5.34 11.97
CA THR A 204 16.21 -5.06 12.20
C THR A 204 15.35 -6.14 11.54
N PRO A 205 14.37 -6.72 12.24
CA PRO A 205 13.47 -7.71 11.67
C PRO A 205 12.66 -7.09 10.52
N VAL A 206 12.38 -7.94 9.53
CA VAL A 206 11.61 -7.57 8.34
C VAL A 206 10.31 -8.36 8.33
N PHE A 207 9.19 -7.66 8.17
CA PHE A 207 7.90 -8.28 7.88
C PHE A 207 7.41 -7.85 6.51
N PHE A 208 6.69 -8.75 5.85
CA PHE A 208 6.00 -8.47 4.60
C PHE A 208 4.49 -8.57 4.82
N GLY A 209 3.73 -7.60 4.33
CA GLY A 209 2.29 -7.58 4.50
C GLY A 209 1.58 -6.79 3.41
N PHE A 210 0.30 -7.09 3.21
CA PHE A 210 -0.59 -6.40 2.28
C PHE A 210 -2.02 -6.42 2.84
N ALA A 211 -2.86 -5.47 2.41
CA ALA A 211 -4.23 -5.37 2.87
C ALA A 211 -5.21 -5.66 1.72
N LEU A 212 -5.78 -6.87 1.71
CA LEU A 212 -6.78 -7.26 0.72
C LEU A 212 -8.19 -7.07 1.24
N ARG A 213 -9.09 -6.70 0.34
CA ARG A 213 -10.52 -6.69 0.63
C ARG A 213 -11.06 -8.12 0.64
N LEU A 214 -11.66 -8.53 1.76
CA LEU A 214 -12.37 -9.80 1.86
C LEU A 214 -13.73 -9.74 1.14
N PRO A 215 -14.15 -10.82 0.45
CA PRO A 215 -15.48 -10.91 -0.14
C PRO A 215 -16.56 -10.94 0.95
N GLY A 216 -17.74 -10.37 0.66
CA GLY A 216 -18.93 -10.49 1.52
C GLY A 216 -19.05 -9.51 2.68
N TRP A 217 -18.12 -8.58 2.89
CA TRP A 217 -18.29 -7.54 3.92
C TRP A 217 -19.45 -6.60 3.53
N PRO A 218 -20.52 -6.49 4.36
CA PRO A 218 -21.58 -5.54 4.08
C PRO A 218 -21.00 -4.14 4.25
N SER A 219 -20.95 -3.39 3.16
CA SER A 219 -21.01 -1.94 3.20
C SER A 219 -22.30 -1.58 3.95
N ARG A 220 -22.20 -1.47 5.28
CA ARG A 220 -23.24 -0.91 6.15
C ARG A 220 -23.34 0.57 5.86
#